data_AF-A0A7K7B9X9-F1
#
_entry.id   AF-A0A7K7B9X9-F1
#
_cell.length_a   1.000
_cell.length_b   1.000
_cell.length_c   1.000
_cell.angle_alpha   90.00
_cell.angle_beta   90.00
_cell.angle_gamma   90.00
#
_symmetry.space_group_name_H-M   'P 1'
#
loop_
_entity.id
_entity.type
_entity.pdbx_description
1 polymer ?
#
loop_
_entity_poly.entity_id
_entity_poly.type
_entity_poly.pdbx_seq_one_letter_code
_entity_poly.pdbx_strand_id
1 'polypeptide(L)'
;GRIVGGHEAQPHSRPYMAFLKTETTFCGGFLVAPSWVMTAAHCALGNITVVLGAHDIYEPERTQQVRGVLRYYPHPDYDPGTVDNDIMLLKARRAERDGLNKYVKPVALPKSSSDLPAGTRCSVAGWGRIDKEQVTKRLFETQVSIYSRRKCTRFYPALTNGMVCAGSFHELRDASQGDSGGPLVCNDVAEGVVSFGYDSPPGVYARVANYLPWISKVMKK
;
A
#
# COMPACT_ATOMS: atom_id res chain seq x y z
N GLY A 1 1.63 -7.61 -17.56
CA GLY A 1 0.49 -6.67 -17.51
C GLY A 1 0.96 -5.23 -17.53
N ARG A 2 -0.01 -4.32 -17.62
CA ARG A 2 0.04 -2.86 -17.55
C ARG A 2 -0.60 -2.49 -16.19
N ILE A 3 -0.32 -1.35 -15.52
CA ILE A 3 -1.41 -0.71 -14.73
C ILE A 3 -2.37 -0.23 -15.80
N VAL A 4 -3.22 -1.13 -16.27
CA VAL A 4 -4.25 -0.79 -17.22
C VAL A 4 -5.19 0.12 -16.46
N GLY A 5 -5.34 1.38 -16.90
CA GLY A 5 -6.49 2.21 -16.57
C GLY A 5 -6.46 2.98 -15.24
N GLY A 6 -5.28 3.40 -14.77
CA GLY A 6 -5.20 4.53 -13.85
C GLY A 6 -5.23 5.87 -14.59
N HIS A 7 -5.23 6.96 -13.82
CA HIS A 7 -4.86 8.29 -14.30
C HIS A 7 -3.81 8.88 -13.35
N GLU A 8 -3.07 9.88 -13.83
CA GLU A 8 -2.14 10.62 -12.97
C GLU A 8 -2.94 11.23 -11.82
N ALA A 9 -2.50 10.97 -10.58
CA ALA A 9 -3.13 11.55 -9.41
C ALA A 9 -2.89 13.07 -9.42
N GLN A 10 -3.82 13.84 -8.87
CA GLN A 10 -3.54 15.26 -8.62
C GLN A 10 -2.32 15.37 -7.70
N PRO A 11 -1.31 16.21 -8.02
CA PRO A 11 -0.11 16.34 -7.20
C PRO A 11 -0.43 16.54 -5.72
N HIS A 12 0.19 15.69 -4.90
CA HIS A 12 0.08 15.70 -3.43
C HIS A 12 -1.33 15.47 -2.86
N SER A 13 -2.28 15.00 -3.66
CA SER A 13 -3.65 14.64 -3.21
C SER A 13 -3.70 13.42 -2.27
N ARG A 14 -2.63 12.62 -2.24
CA ARG A 14 -2.46 11.43 -1.40
C ARG A 14 -1.30 11.63 -0.41
N PRO A 15 -1.44 12.51 0.60
CA PRO A 15 -0.32 12.94 1.45
C PRO A 15 0.23 11.84 2.38
N TYR A 16 -0.42 10.69 2.42
CA TYR A 16 0.02 9.51 3.15
C TYR A 16 0.94 8.61 2.34
N MET A 17 1.03 8.77 1.01
CA MET A 17 1.84 7.89 0.19
C MET A 17 3.32 7.95 0.56
N ALA A 18 3.94 6.78 0.60
CA ALA A 18 5.36 6.60 0.82
C ALA A 18 5.96 5.81 -0.34
N PHE A 19 6.99 6.34 -0.96
CA PHE A 19 7.83 5.60 -1.89
C PHE A 19 8.95 4.93 -1.11
N LEU A 20 9.04 3.61 -1.17
CA LEU A 20 10.03 2.82 -0.45
C LEU A 20 11.13 2.41 -1.41
N LYS A 21 12.25 3.11 -1.37
CA LYS A 21 13.41 2.84 -2.21
C LYS A 21 14.35 1.86 -1.53
N THR A 22 14.74 0.81 -2.25
CA THR A 22 15.89 -0.04 -1.90
C THR A 22 17.01 0.16 -2.92
N GLU A 23 18.13 -0.54 -2.77
CA GLU A 23 19.24 -0.48 -3.73
C GLU A 23 18.86 -1.06 -5.10
N THR A 24 17.98 -2.08 -5.14
CA THR A 24 17.70 -2.85 -6.36
C THR A 24 16.26 -2.75 -6.85
N THR A 25 15.32 -2.33 -5.99
CA THR A 25 13.89 -2.26 -6.29
C THR A 25 13.19 -1.17 -5.49
N PHE A 26 11.88 -1.02 -5.69
CA PHE A 26 11.03 -0.18 -4.87
C PHE A 26 9.69 -0.84 -4.56
N CYS A 27 9.06 -0.37 -3.49
CA CYS A 27 7.68 -0.69 -3.13
C CYS A 27 6.91 0.59 -2.82
N GLY A 28 5.59 0.46 -2.79
CA GLY A 28 4.70 1.40 -2.13
C GLY A 28 4.70 1.20 -0.61
N GLY A 29 4.24 2.23 0.07
CA GLY A 29 3.94 2.23 1.49
C GLY A 29 3.03 3.40 1.81
N PHE A 30 2.61 3.50 3.06
CA PHE A 30 1.80 4.62 3.49
C PHE A 30 2.01 4.97 4.96
N LEU A 31 1.99 6.26 5.26
CA LEU A 31 2.16 6.80 6.59
C LEU A 31 0.88 6.56 7.42
N VAL A 32 1.01 5.92 8.57
CA VAL A 32 -0.11 5.65 9.51
C VAL A 32 0.03 6.42 10.82
N ALA A 33 1.23 6.95 11.10
CA ALA A 33 1.53 7.88 12.18
C ALA A 33 2.87 8.60 11.89
N PRO A 34 3.26 9.67 12.62
CA PRO A 34 4.40 10.51 12.27
C PRO A 34 5.73 9.80 11.98
N SER A 35 5.95 8.61 12.54
CA SER A 35 7.18 7.82 12.38
C SER A 35 6.89 6.39 11.93
N TRP A 36 5.66 6.09 11.54
CA TRP A 36 5.23 4.73 11.24
C TRP A 36 4.68 4.67 9.82
N VAL A 37 5.35 3.85 9.01
CA VAL A 37 4.95 3.54 7.64
C VAL A 37 4.52 2.09 7.59
N MET A 38 3.39 1.82 6.95
CA MET A 38 2.89 0.48 6.67
C MET A 38 3.21 0.12 5.22
N THR A 39 3.55 -1.14 4.98
CA THR A 39 3.83 -1.71 3.67
C THR A 39 3.65 -3.24 3.71
N ALA A 40 3.93 -3.93 2.62
CA ALA A 40 3.91 -5.39 2.54
C ALA A 40 5.18 -5.97 3.17
N ALA A 41 5.10 -7.17 3.74
CA ALA A 41 6.25 -7.83 4.34
C ALA A 41 7.28 -8.27 3.29
N HIS A 42 6.81 -8.69 2.10
CA HIS A 42 7.70 -9.05 1.00
C HIS A 42 8.57 -7.89 0.49
N CYS A 43 8.24 -6.64 0.84
CA CYS A 43 9.04 -5.46 0.50
C CYS A 43 10.30 -5.28 1.36
N ALA A 44 10.56 -6.16 2.34
CA ALA A 44 11.75 -6.14 3.21
C ALA A 44 13.04 -6.58 2.48
N LEU A 45 13.34 -5.98 1.33
CA LEU A 45 14.45 -6.35 0.44
C LEU A 45 15.68 -5.45 0.67
N GLY A 46 16.20 -5.44 1.90
CA GLY A 46 17.41 -4.70 2.29
C GLY A 46 17.12 -3.33 2.94
N ASN A 47 18.06 -2.40 2.78
CA ASN A 47 17.97 -1.07 3.38
C ASN A 47 16.93 -0.21 2.64
N ILE A 48 15.87 0.14 3.35
CA ILE A 48 14.76 0.94 2.84
C ILE A 48 15.01 2.41 3.20
N THR A 49 14.89 3.26 2.19
CA THR A 49 14.72 4.70 2.36
C THR A 49 13.27 5.06 2.08
N VAL A 50 12.63 5.73 3.03
CA VAL A 50 11.24 6.21 2.90
C VAL A 50 11.27 7.62 2.30
N VAL A 51 10.58 7.83 1.19
CA VAL A 51 10.34 9.15 0.60
C VAL A 51 8.85 9.48 0.72
N LEU A 52 8.52 10.51 1.49
CA LEU A 52 7.16 11.01 1.70
C LEU A 52 6.95 12.32 0.94
N GLY A 53 5.69 12.66 0.63
CA GLY A 53 5.34 13.95 0.03
C GLY A 53 5.82 14.13 -1.42
N ALA A 54 6.16 13.02 -2.09
CA ALA A 54 6.52 13.01 -3.50
C ALA A 54 5.27 12.96 -4.40
N HIS A 55 5.32 13.63 -5.54
CA HIS A 55 4.48 13.34 -6.70
C HIS A 55 5.32 12.70 -7.80
N ASP A 56 6.39 13.38 -8.23
CA ASP A 56 7.40 12.82 -9.14
C ASP A 56 8.63 12.32 -8.36
N ILE A 57 8.92 11.02 -8.45
CA ILE A 57 10.02 10.38 -7.69
C ILE A 57 11.41 10.59 -8.29
N TYR A 58 11.51 11.15 -9.50
CA TYR A 58 12.79 11.50 -10.13
C TYR A 58 13.16 12.97 -9.98
N GLU A 59 12.21 13.82 -9.59
CA GLU A 59 12.44 15.24 -9.35
C GLU A 59 12.65 15.52 -7.85
N PRO A 60 13.63 16.38 -7.48
CA PRO A 60 13.84 16.81 -6.10
C PRO A 60 12.80 17.85 -5.70
N GLU A 61 11.59 17.41 -5.35
CA GLU A 61 10.51 18.31 -4.95
C GLU A 61 10.74 18.84 -3.53
N ARG A 62 10.50 20.14 -3.30
CA ARG A 62 10.63 20.76 -1.96
C ARG A 62 9.65 20.20 -0.93
N THR A 63 8.64 19.47 -1.36
CA THR A 63 7.63 18.81 -0.52
C THR A 63 8.12 17.48 0.03
N GLN A 64 9.18 16.91 -0.55
CA GLN A 64 9.66 15.59 -0.20
C GLN A 64 10.34 15.58 1.17
N GLN A 65 10.13 14.47 1.88
CA GLN A 65 10.84 14.16 3.10
C GLN A 65 11.48 12.78 2.99
N VAL A 66 12.80 12.74 2.98
CA VAL A 66 13.59 11.51 2.92
C VAL A 66 13.95 11.06 4.33
N ARG A 67 13.56 9.84 4.69
CA ARG A 67 13.71 9.29 6.04
C ARG A 67 14.30 7.88 5.98
N GLY A 68 15.38 7.67 6.72
CA GLY A 68 15.91 6.31 6.95
C GLY A 68 14.99 5.50 7.86
N VAL A 69 14.97 4.17 7.67
CA VAL A 69 14.27 3.24 8.55
C VAL A 69 15.16 2.89 9.75
N LEU A 70 14.59 2.99 10.96
CA LEU A 70 15.25 2.61 12.22
C LEU A 70 15.04 1.13 12.55
N ARG A 71 13.82 0.63 12.30
CA ARG A 71 13.44 -0.75 12.60
C ARG A 71 12.36 -1.25 11.65
N TYR A 72 12.41 -2.55 11.38
CA TYR A 72 11.48 -3.30 10.56
C TYR A 72 10.68 -4.24 11.48
N TYR A 73 9.38 -4.28 11.28
CA TYR A 73 8.47 -5.17 11.99
C TYR A 73 7.57 -5.87 10.95
N PRO A 74 8.09 -6.89 10.24
CA PRO A 74 7.21 -7.78 9.48
C PRO A 74 6.27 -8.50 10.46
N HIS A 75 5.09 -8.88 9.99
CA HIS A 75 4.23 -9.75 10.78
C HIS A 75 5.00 -11.03 11.13
N PRO A 76 5.00 -11.49 12.39
CA PRO A 76 5.79 -12.66 12.81
C PRO A 76 5.39 -13.94 12.09
N ASP A 77 4.13 -14.02 11.66
CA ASP A 77 3.56 -15.17 10.94
C ASP A 77 3.54 -14.96 9.41
N TYR A 78 4.31 -14.01 8.88
CA TYR A 78 4.46 -13.85 7.43
C TYR A 78 5.10 -15.10 6.82
N ASP A 79 4.42 -15.70 5.85
CA ASP A 79 4.89 -16.87 5.12
C ASP A 79 5.11 -16.52 3.64
N PRO A 80 6.37 -16.51 3.15
CA PRO A 80 6.65 -16.18 1.76
C PRO A 80 6.18 -17.25 0.75
N GLY A 81 5.89 -18.48 1.20
CA GLY A 81 5.39 -19.55 0.33
C GLY A 81 3.91 -19.39 -0.01
N THR A 82 3.11 -18.92 0.95
CA THR A 82 1.67 -18.69 0.79
C THR A 82 1.32 -17.21 0.58
N VAL A 83 2.26 -16.31 0.89
CA VAL A 83 2.09 -14.85 0.94
C VAL A 83 1.01 -14.45 1.96
N ASP A 84 0.74 -15.30 2.96
CA ASP A 84 -0.15 -14.98 4.06
C ASP A 84 0.55 -14.07 5.08
N ASN A 85 -0.23 -13.23 5.76
CA ASN A 85 0.25 -12.22 6.70
C ASN A 85 1.27 -11.24 6.10
N ASP A 86 1.12 -10.91 4.81
CA ASP A 86 2.01 -10.01 4.06
C ASP A 86 1.80 -8.53 4.42
N ILE A 87 2.18 -8.18 5.65
CA ILE A 87 2.09 -6.83 6.20
C ILE A 87 3.31 -6.55 7.09
N MET A 88 3.82 -5.32 7.00
CA MET A 88 4.97 -4.86 7.76
C MET A 88 4.79 -3.41 8.21
N LEU A 89 5.27 -3.13 9.42
CA LEU A 89 5.44 -1.76 9.92
C LEU A 89 6.93 -1.38 9.91
N LEU A 90 7.22 -0.18 9.42
CA LEU A 90 8.52 0.44 9.44
C LEU A 90 8.51 1.60 10.44
N LYS A 91 9.46 1.59 11.38
CA LYS A 91 9.74 2.76 12.25
C LYS A 91 10.73 3.66 11.51
N ALA A 92 10.24 4.69 10.84
CA ALA A 92 11.08 5.67 10.15
C ALA A 92 11.64 6.73 11.13
N ARG A 93 12.80 7.30 10.81
CA ARG A 93 13.32 8.48 11.51
C ARG A 93 12.30 9.63 11.46
N ARG A 94 12.18 10.37 12.57
CA ARG A 94 11.40 11.63 12.56
C ARG A 94 12.13 12.66 11.70
N ALA A 95 11.37 13.51 11.01
CA ALA A 95 11.94 14.72 10.45
C ALA A 95 12.32 15.68 11.57
N GLU A 96 13.43 16.39 11.40
CA GLU A 96 13.97 17.30 12.42
C GLU A 96 13.11 18.57 12.58
N ARG A 97 12.40 19.01 11.53
CA ARG A 97 11.44 20.12 11.52
C ARG A 97 10.26 19.82 10.59
N ASP A 98 9.05 20.25 10.95
CA ASP A 98 7.82 20.16 10.12
C ASP A 98 7.49 18.77 9.53
N GLY A 99 7.63 17.73 10.35
CA GLY A 99 7.49 16.34 9.90
C GLY A 99 6.10 15.94 9.37
N LEU A 100 5.03 16.56 9.86
CA LEU A 100 3.70 16.46 9.26
C LEU A 100 3.29 17.83 8.74
N ASN A 101 2.77 17.88 7.52
CA ASN A 101 2.35 19.12 6.86
C ASN A 101 1.27 18.82 5.81
N LYS A 102 0.91 19.78 4.94
CA LYS A 102 -0.12 19.55 3.91
C LYS A 102 0.21 18.44 2.89
N TYR A 103 1.49 18.12 2.70
CA TYR A 103 2.00 17.13 1.75
C TYR A 103 2.32 15.78 2.41
N VAL A 104 2.50 15.75 3.73
CA VAL A 104 2.86 14.57 4.51
C VAL A 104 1.89 14.43 5.69
N LYS A 105 0.91 13.54 5.59
CA LYS A 105 -0.11 13.28 6.61
C LYS A 105 -0.41 11.79 6.72
N PRO A 106 -0.64 11.26 7.93
CA PRO A 106 -1.05 9.88 8.06
C PRO A 106 -2.47 9.64 7.53
N VAL A 107 -2.71 8.45 6.99
CA VAL A 107 -4.06 7.94 6.69
C VAL A 107 -4.66 7.26 7.92
N ALA A 108 -5.98 7.29 8.05
CA ALA A 108 -6.67 6.63 9.15
C ALA A 108 -6.60 5.10 9.02
N LEU A 109 -6.48 4.42 10.16
CA LEU A 109 -6.61 2.97 10.24
C LEU A 109 -8.07 2.57 10.51
N PRO A 110 -8.49 1.36 10.10
CA PRO A 110 -9.82 0.84 10.41
C PRO A 110 -10.06 0.80 11.91
N LYS A 111 -11.30 1.10 12.33
CA LYS A 111 -11.71 1.08 13.75
C LYS A 111 -12.30 -0.25 14.19
N SER A 112 -12.67 -1.11 13.24
CA SER A 112 -13.28 -2.42 13.52
C SER A 112 -12.60 -3.50 12.70
N SER A 113 -12.73 -4.75 13.14
CA SER A 113 -12.24 -5.94 12.44
C SER A 113 -13.24 -6.48 11.41
N SER A 114 -14.35 -5.78 11.18
CA SER A 114 -15.42 -6.20 10.26
C SER A 114 -14.95 -6.18 8.81
N ASP A 115 -15.50 -7.05 7.99
CA ASP A 115 -15.31 -6.97 6.55
C ASP A 115 -16.02 -5.75 5.97
N LEU A 116 -15.42 -5.19 4.91
CA LEU A 116 -16.11 -4.24 4.07
C LEU A 116 -17.19 -4.95 3.23
N PRO A 117 -18.36 -4.32 3.04
CA PRO A 117 -19.35 -4.81 2.11
C PRO A 117 -18.79 -4.99 0.69
N ALA A 118 -19.26 -6.02 0.00
CA ALA A 118 -18.96 -6.19 -1.41
C ALA A 118 -19.50 -4.99 -2.21
N GLY A 119 -18.72 -4.49 -3.16
CA GLY A 119 -19.05 -3.30 -3.95
C GLY A 119 -18.65 -1.97 -3.29
N THR A 120 -18.11 -1.98 -2.06
CA THR A 120 -17.51 -0.77 -1.48
C THR A 120 -16.42 -0.24 -2.41
N ARG A 121 -16.54 1.03 -2.79
CA ARG A 121 -15.58 1.72 -3.66
C ARG A 121 -14.35 2.13 -2.88
N CYS A 122 -13.20 1.89 -3.46
CA CYS A 122 -11.90 2.20 -2.89
C CYS A 122 -10.98 2.76 -3.98
N SER A 123 -9.85 3.31 -3.58
CA SER A 123 -8.79 3.75 -4.46
C SER A 123 -7.47 3.08 -4.10
N VAL A 124 -6.66 2.80 -5.12
CA VAL A 124 -5.27 2.39 -4.98
C VAL A 124 -4.42 3.41 -5.71
N ALA A 125 -3.26 3.75 -5.14
CA ALA A 125 -2.30 4.66 -5.75
C ALA A 125 -0.89 4.13 -5.59
N GLY A 126 -0.01 4.47 -6.54
CA GLY A 126 1.37 4.01 -6.53
C GLY A 126 2.19 4.57 -7.70
N TRP A 127 3.48 4.22 -7.69
CA TRP A 127 4.45 4.53 -8.74
C TRP A 127 4.84 3.27 -9.53
N GLY A 128 3.98 2.24 -9.49
CA GLY A 128 4.19 1.00 -10.22
C GLY A 128 4.12 1.16 -11.74
N ARG A 129 4.23 0.04 -12.43
CA ARG A 129 4.34 -0.02 -13.89
C ARG A 129 3.03 0.30 -14.60
N ILE A 130 2.84 1.49 -15.15
CA ILE A 130 1.63 1.80 -15.92
C ILE A 130 1.44 1.03 -17.21
N ASP A 131 2.49 0.42 -17.75
CA ASP A 131 2.40 -0.55 -18.84
C ASP A 131 3.50 -1.63 -18.75
N LYS A 132 3.57 -2.54 -19.72
CA LYS A 132 4.58 -3.61 -19.71
C LYS A 132 6.02 -3.08 -19.77
N GLU A 133 6.22 -1.81 -20.14
CA GLU A 133 7.51 -1.22 -20.50
C GLU A 133 7.85 0.06 -19.71
N GLN A 134 6.86 0.73 -19.10
CA GLN A 134 7.02 2.06 -18.50
C GLN A 134 6.66 2.07 -17.02
N VAL A 135 7.68 2.31 -16.20
CA VAL A 135 7.52 2.74 -14.80
C VAL A 135 7.08 4.21 -14.80
N THR A 136 6.07 4.55 -14.02
CA THR A 136 5.67 5.96 -13.89
C THR A 136 6.65 6.73 -13.05
N LYS A 137 7.07 7.89 -13.56
CA LYS A 137 7.78 8.89 -12.75
C LYS A 137 6.86 9.51 -11.69
N ARG A 138 5.58 9.63 -11.99
CA ARG A 138 4.57 10.35 -11.19
C ARG A 138 3.61 9.39 -10.50
N LEU A 139 2.95 9.87 -9.45
CA LEU A 139 1.93 9.09 -8.75
C LEU A 139 0.70 8.89 -9.63
N PHE A 140 0.29 7.63 -9.80
CA PHE A 140 -0.95 7.27 -10.48
C PHE A 140 -1.95 6.68 -9.49
N GLU A 141 -3.23 6.77 -9.84
CA GLU A 141 -4.30 6.19 -9.05
C GLU A 141 -5.40 5.57 -9.91
N THR A 142 -6.13 4.63 -9.31
CA THR A 142 -7.29 4.00 -9.92
C THR A 142 -8.36 3.67 -8.87
N GLN A 143 -9.61 3.56 -9.33
CA GLN A 143 -10.73 3.13 -8.50
C GLN A 143 -10.94 1.62 -8.64
N VAL A 144 -11.15 0.97 -7.50
CA VAL A 144 -11.45 -0.46 -7.41
C VAL A 144 -12.65 -0.65 -6.49
N SER A 145 -13.21 -1.86 -6.48
CA SER A 145 -14.30 -2.20 -5.58
C SER A 145 -14.03 -3.52 -4.86
N ILE A 146 -14.50 -3.62 -3.61
CA ILE A 146 -14.35 -4.83 -2.80
C ILE A 146 -15.14 -5.99 -3.42
N TYR A 147 -14.48 -7.13 -3.57
CA TYR A 147 -15.12 -8.38 -3.97
C TYR A 147 -15.64 -9.09 -2.72
N SER A 148 -16.83 -9.70 -2.82
CA SER A 148 -17.30 -10.61 -1.77
C SER A 148 -16.28 -11.75 -1.59
N ARG A 149 -16.04 -12.20 -0.35
CA ARG A 149 -15.17 -13.36 -0.07
C ARG A 149 -15.50 -14.57 -0.94
N ARG A 150 -16.78 -14.94 -1.05
CA ARG A 150 -17.25 -16.04 -1.91
C ARG A 150 -16.80 -15.91 -3.37
N LYS A 151 -16.87 -14.71 -3.95
CA LYS A 151 -16.40 -14.45 -5.32
C LYS A 151 -14.88 -14.53 -5.38
N CYS A 152 -14.18 -13.97 -4.40
CA CYS A 152 -12.73 -14.00 -4.40
C CYS A 152 -12.14 -15.40 -4.24
N THR A 153 -12.70 -16.26 -3.39
CA THR A 153 -12.23 -17.65 -3.20
C THR A 153 -12.31 -18.49 -4.48
N ARG A 154 -13.16 -18.11 -5.45
CA ARG A 154 -13.20 -18.76 -6.77
C ARG A 154 -11.94 -18.48 -7.60
N PHE A 155 -11.30 -17.33 -7.39
CA PHE A 155 -10.03 -16.97 -8.03
C PHE A 155 -8.84 -17.40 -7.19
N TYR A 156 -8.94 -17.25 -5.86
CA TYR A 156 -7.89 -17.57 -4.90
C TYR A 156 -8.40 -18.59 -3.87
N PRO A 157 -8.29 -19.90 -4.13
CA PRO A 157 -8.82 -20.94 -3.23
C PRO A 157 -8.21 -20.92 -1.82
N ALA A 158 -6.99 -20.39 -1.66
CA ALA A 158 -6.26 -20.29 -0.40
C ALA A 158 -6.50 -18.97 0.36
N LEU A 159 -7.54 -18.19 0.01
CA LEU A 159 -7.81 -16.88 0.62
C LEU A 159 -8.08 -17.00 2.14
N THR A 160 -7.26 -16.33 2.95
CA THR A 160 -7.38 -16.34 4.43
C THR A 160 -8.23 -15.18 4.95
N ASN A 161 -8.52 -15.20 6.26
CA ASN A 161 -9.18 -14.07 6.93
C ASN A 161 -8.31 -12.80 6.98
N GLY A 162 -6.99 -12.97 6.82
CA GLY A 162 -5.99 -11.90 6.73
C GLY A 162 -5.97 -11.21 5.36
N MET A 163 -6.77 -11.67 4.40
CA MET A 163 -6.80 -11.17 3.03
C MET A 163 -8.16 -10.57 2.65
N VAL A 164 -8.13 -9.61 1.74
CA VAL A 164 -9.29 -9.01 1.06
C VAL A 164 -8.97 -8.82 -0.41
N CYS A 165 -10.00 -8.86 -1.26
CA CYS A 165 -9.81 -8.74 -2.70
C CYS A 165 -10.55 -7.52 -3.23
N ALA A 166 -9.90 -6.81 -4.14
CA ALA A 166 -10.47 -5.66 -4.80
C ALA A 166 -9.98 -5.60 -6.25
N GLY A 167 -10.79 -5.02 -7.12
CA GLY A 167 -10.42 -4.80 -8.51
C GLY A 167 -11.53 -4.05 -9.25
N SER A 168 -11.28 -3.68 -10.50
CA SER A 168 -12.35 -3.16 -11.35
C SER A 168 -13.29 -4.30 -11.78
N PHE A 169 -14.60 -4.07 -11.69
CA PHE A 169 -15.61 -5.02 -12.15
C PHE A 169 -15.86 -4.97 -13.67
N HIS A 170 -15.48 -3.87 -14.31
CA HIS A 170 -15.89 -3.56 -15.69
C HIS A 170 -14.70 -3.54 -16.66
N GLU A 171 -13.48 -3.54 -16.15
CA GLU A 171 -12.28 -3.33 -16.93
C GLU A 171 -11.14 -4.18 -16.35
N LEU A 172 -10.16 -4.54 -17.17
CA LEU A 172 -8.95 -5.25 -16.72
C LEU A 172 -7.99 -4.33 -15.95
N ARG A 173 -8.52 -3.47 -15.06
CA ARG A 173 -7.76 -2.50 -14.27
C ARG A 173 -7.46 -3.07 -12.89
N ASP A 174 -6.17 -3.19 -12.57
CA ASP A 174 -5.72 -3.65 -11.26
C ASP A 174 -4.33 -3.08 -10.89
N ALA A 175 -3.95 -3.26 -9.63
CA ALA A 175 -2.61 -2.94 -9.13
C ALA A 175 -1.54 -3.75 -9.89
N SER A 176 -0.39 -3.14 -10.17
CA SER A 176 0.71 -3.78 -10.91
C SER A 176 1.99 -3.94 -10.07
N GLN A 177 3.05 -4.45 -10.71
CA GLN A 177 4.39 -4.43 -10.15
C GLN A 177 4.83 -3.00 -9.78
N GLY A 178 5.22 -2.82 -8.51
CA GLY A 178 5.67 -1.54 -7.94
C GLY A 178 4.62 -0.79 -7.12
N ASP A 179 3.35 -1.21 -7.19
CA ASP A 179 2.30 -0.74 -6.26
C ASP A 179 2.26 -1.57 -4.97
N SER A 180 2.94 -2.72 -4.94
CA SER A 180 3.05 -3.60 -3.78
C SER A 180 3.46 -2.84 -2.53
N GLY A 181 2.75 -3.09 -1.43
CA GLY A 181 2.90 -2.37 -0.17
C GLY A 181 2.13 -1.05 -0.10
N GLY A 182 1.61 -0.53 -1.21
CA GLY A 182 0.74 0.64 -1.25
C GLY A 182 -0.62 0.40 -0.58
N PRO A 183 -1.37 1.46 -0.24
CA PRO A 183 -2.65 1.34 0.44
C PRO A 183 -3.82 1.07 -0.52
N LEU A 184 -4.75 0.24 -0.08
CA LEU A 184 -6.15 0.25 -0.53
C LEU A 184 -6.94 1.17 0.40
N VAL A 185 -7.40 2.30 -0.12
CA VAL A 185 -8.11 3.32 0.67
C VAL A 185 -9.59 3.33 0.34
N CYS A 186 -10.44 3.14 1.35
CA CYS A 186 -11.89 3.22 1.22
C CYS A 186 -12.41 4.23 2.25
N ASN A 187 -13.20 5.23 1.82
CA ASN A 187 -13.73 6.29 2.71
C ASN A 187 -12.63 6.93 3.60
N ASP A 188 -11.48 7.28 3.01
CA ASP A 188 -10.31 7.88 3.67
C ASP A 188 -9.63 7.00 4.75
N VAL A 189 -9.93 5.70 4.77
CA VAL A 189 -9.33 4.69 5.66
C VAL A 189 -8.50 3.70 4.86
N ALA A 190 -7.29 3.37 5.34
CA ALA A 190 -6.44 2.35 4.75
C ALA A 190 -6.91 0.94 5.18
N GLU A 191 -7.67 0.30 4.32
CA GLU A 191 -8.36 -0.97 4.59
C GLU A 191 -7.54 -2.18 4.13
N GLY A 192 -6.60 -1.97 3.21
CA GLY A 192 -5.73 -3.02 2.70
C GLY A 192 -4.31 -2.54 2.37
N VAL A 193 -3.40 -3.50 2.28
CA VAL A 193 -2.04 -3.32 1.75
C VAL A 193 -1.93 -4.15 0.47
N VAL A 194 -1.55 -3.54 -0.66
CA VAL A 194 -1.35 -4.25 -1.94
C VAL A 194 -0.33 -5.37 -1.72
N SER A 195 -0.69 -6.62 -2.04
CA SER A 195 0.14 -7.79 -1.77
C SER A 195 0.50 -8.55 -3.06
N PHE A 196 -0.46 -9.28 -3.64
CA PHE A 196 -0.25 -10.05 -4.87
C PHE A 196 -1.52 -10.11 -5.73
N GLY A 197 -1.41 -10.61 -6.95
CA GLY A 197 -2.55 -10.84 -7.82
C GLY A 197 -2.15 -11.47 -9.14
N TYR A 198 -3.15 -11.93 -9.91
CA TYR A 198 -2.97 -12.33 -11.29
C TYR A 198 -2.86 -11.11 -12.23
N ASP A 199 -2.55 -11.32 -13.51
CA ASP A 199 -2.55 -10.26 -14.54
C ASP A 199 -3.96 -9.64 -14.80
N SER A 200 -5.00 -10.09 -14.09
CA SER A 200 -6.38 -9.65 -14.20
C SER A 200 -7.06 -9.55 -12.83
N PRO A 201 -8.00 -8.61 -12.65
CA PRO A 201 -8.68 -8.43 -11.37
C PRO A 201 -9.53 -9.64 -10.94
N PRO A 202 -9.69 -9.87 -9.63
CA PRO A 202 -9.24 -8.99 -8.54
C PRO A 202 -7.81 -9.27 -8.06
N GLY A 203 -7.16 -8.25 -7.52
CA GLY A 203 -5.93 -8.36 -6.74
C GLY A 203 -6.24 -8.69 -5.28
N VAL A 204 -5.22 -9.17 -4.57
CA VAL A 204 -5.27 -9.53 -3.16
C VAL A 204 -4.46 -8.54 -2.34
N TYR A 205 -5.05 -8.15 -1.21
CA TYR A 205 -4.53 -7.18 -0.29
C TYR A 205 -4.50 -7.79 1.12
N ALA A 206 -3.46 -7.49 1.90
CA ALA A 206 -3.49 -7.82 3.33
C ALA A 206 -4.54 -6.93 4.01
N ARG A 207 -5.55 -7.53 4.64
CA ARG A 207 -6.70 -6.86 5.27
C ARG A 207 -6.27 -6.20 6.58
N VAL A 208 -6.05 -4.88 6.57
CA VAL A 208 -5.50 -4.13 7.72
C VAL A 208 -6.32 -4.35 9.00
N ALA A 209 -7.64 -4.38 8.86
CA ALA A 209 -8.59 -4.66 9.94
C ALA A 209 -8.29 -5.97 10.72
N ASN A 210 -7.74 -6.99 10.05
CA ASN A 210 -7.36 -8.26 10.67
C ASN A 210 -6.17 -8.11 11.64
N TYR A 211 -5.27 -7.15 11.36
CA TYR A 211 -3.99 -7.01 12.03
C TYR A 211 -3.97 -5.89 13.07
N LEU A 212 -5.10 -5.22 13.35
CA LEU A 212 -5.19 -4.11 14.31
C LEU A 212 -4.60 -4.43 15.69
N PRO A 213 -4.78 -5.62 16.29
CA PRO A 213 -4.14 -5.96 17.57
C PRO A 213 -2.61 -5.96 17.47
N TRP A 214 -2.07 -6.55 16.40
CA TRP A 214 -0.62 -6.59 16.14
C TRP A 214 -0.07 -5.18 15.86
N ILE A 215 -0.74 -4.41 14.99
CA ILE A 215 -0.38 -3.02 14.66
C ILE A 215 -0.29 -2.19 15.94
N SER A 216 -1.32 -2.25 16.79
CA SER A 216 -1.38 -1.51 18.05
C SER A 216 -0.26 -1.91 19.02
N LYS A 217 0.09 -3.19 19.08
CA LYS A 217 1.18 -3.69 19.93
C LYS A 217 2.55 -3.22 19.43
N VAL A 218 2.78 -3.25 18.11
CA VAL A 218 4.05 -2.82 17.52
C VAL A 218 4.23 -1.31 17.61
N MET A 219 3.18 -0.53 17.34
CA MET A 219 3.26 0.94 17.34
C MET A 219 3.55 1.56 18.72
N LYS A 220 3.38 0.79 19.80
CA LYS A 220 3.73 1.16 21.17
C LYS A 220 5.22 0.97 21.51
N LYS A 221 5.98 0.28 20.65
CA LYS A 221 7.44 0.11 20.79
C LYS A 221 8.22 1.33 20.28
#